data_AF-A0A9D4RI73-F1
#
_entry.id   AF-A0A9D4RI73-F1
#
_cell.length_a   1.000
_cell.length_b   1.000
_cell.length_c   1.000
_cell.angle_alpha   90.00
_cell.angle_beta   90.00
_cell.angle_gamma   90.00
#
_symmetry.space_group_name_H-M   'P 1'
#
loop_
_entity.id
_entity.type
_entity.pdbx_description
1 polymer ?
#
loop_
_entity_poly.entity_id
_entity_poly.type
_entity_poly.pdbx_seq_one_letter_code
_entity_poly.pdbx_strand_id
1 'polypeptide(L)'
;MDRTPANQGKCCYYSHVSAQFTVQPGRYIEINTGSIIYNSASPLQCASYCVNDAEFVCNSFDFCTNDQSCHLSPTHTDSGTTMSPTPSCYHYSSTAL
;
A
#
# COMPACT_ATOMS: atom_id res chain seq x y z
N MET A 1 3.90 -30.97 -9.61
CA MET A 1 2.92 -30.61 -8.58
C MET A 1 1.92 -29.66 -9.23
N ASP A 2 0.66 -30.05 -9.20
CA ASP A 2 -0.47 -29.64 -10.02
C ASP A 2 -0.78 -28.13 -10.02
N ARG A 3 -0.89 -27.51 -11.19
CA ARG A 3 -1.31 -26.10 -11.37
C ARG A 3 -2.73 -26.09 -11.96
N THR A 4 -3.72 -25.88 -11.12
CA THR A 4 -5.09 -25.58 -11.57
C THR A 4 -5.19 -24.19 -12.21
N PRO A 5 -6.03 -24.00 -13.25
CA PRO A 5 -6.11 -22.74 -14.03
C PRO A 5 -6.48 -21.47 -13.24
N ALA A 6 -7.10 -21.59 -12.06
CA ALA A 6 -7.54 -20.46 -11.25
C ALA A 6 -6.40 -19.68 -10.55
N ASN A 7 -5.20 -20.26 -10.47
CA ASN A 7 -4.06 -19.67 -9.75
C ASN A 7 -2.95 -19.15 -10.67
N GLN A 8 -3.05 -19.38 -11.98
CA GLN A 8 -2.02 -18.97 -12.94
C GLN A 8 -1.96 -17.45 -13.11
N GLY A 9 -3.05 -16.72 -12.86
CA GLY A 9 -3.08 -15.24 -12.91
C GLY A 9 -2.82 -14.54 -11.59
N LYS A 10 -3.10 -15.18 -10.44
CA LYS A 10 -3.01 -14.53 -9.13
C LYS A 10 -1.58 -14.17 -8.74
N CYS A 11 -0.62 -15.08 -8.94
CA CYS A 11 0.79 -14.80 -8.60
C CYS A 11 1.39 -13.71 -9.49
N CYS A 12 1.07 -13.71 -10.79
CA CYS A 12 1.49 -12.65 -11.71
C CYS A 12 0.88 -11.32 -11.30
N TYR A 13 -0.43 -11.30 -11.02
CA TYR A 13 -1.13 -10.11 -10.53
C TYR A 13 -0.48 -9.53 -9.26
N TYR A 14 -0.28 -10.35 -8.24
CA TYR A 14 0.34 -9.89 -7.00
C TYR A 14 1.78 -9.42 -7.18
N SER A 15 2.55 -10.08 -8.05
CA SER A 15 3.90 -9.65 -8.40
C SER A 15 3.90 -8.29 -9.09
N HIS A 16 2.94 -8.03 -9.98
CA HIS A 16 2.79 -6.73 -10.65
C HIS A 16 2.38 -5.63 -9.67
N VAL A 17 1.40 -5.91 -8.79
CA VAL A 17 0.94 -4.97 -7.77
C VAL A 17 2.09 -4.59 -6.83
N SER A 18 2.83 -5.57 -6.29
CA SER A 18 3.93 -5.28 -5.36
C SER A 18 5.08 -4.51 -6.01
N ALA A 19 5.30 -4.68 -7.31
CA ALA A 19 6.39 -4.01 -8.03
C ALA A 19 6.15 -2.50 -8.23
N GLN A 20 4.91 -2.03 -8.05
CA GLN A 20 4.55 -0.62 -8.21
C GLN A 20 4.88 0.23 -6.98
N PHE A 21 5.32 -0.38 -5.87
CA PHE A 21 5.55 0.32 -4.62
C PHE A 21 6.91 0.01 -4.03
N THR A 22 7.55 1.02 -3.45
CA THR A 22 8.77 0.89 -2.67
C THR A 22 8.48 1.23 -1.21
N VAL A 23 9.05 0.43 -0.30
CA VAL A 23 9.00 0.73 1.12
C VAL A 23 10.00 1.85 1.42
N GLN A 24 9.55 2.87 2.15
CA GLN A 24 10.45 3.93 2.60
C GLN A 24 11.23 3.48 3.84
N PRO A 25 12.53 3.83 3.95
CA PRO A 25 13.35 3.44 5.09
C PRO A 25 12.90 4.18 6.35
N GLY A 26 12.35 3.42 7.31
CA GLY A 26 11.75 3.94 8.52
C GLY A 26 10.26 3.61 8.56
N ARG A 27 9.68 3.61 9.76
CA ARG A 27 8.27 3.28 9.96
C ARG A 27 7.50 4.57 10.13
N TYR A 28 6.54 4.82 9.24
CA TYR A 28 5.83 6.09 9.18
C TYR A 28 4.34 5.86 9.00
N ILE A 29 3.57 6.91 9.32
CA ILE A 29 2.20 7.08 8.84
C ILE A 29 2.08 8.48 8.23
N GLU A 30 1.37 8.59 7.13
CA GLU A 30 0.96 9.87 6.60
C GLU A 30 -0.23 10.42 7.39
N ILE A 31 -0.09 11.60 7.97
CA ILE A 31 -1.15 12.22 8.79
C ILE A 31 -2.13 13.06 7.93
N ASN A 32 -2.00 13.08 6.61
CA ASN A 32 -2.94 13.82 5.79
C ASN A 32 -4.34 13.20 5.90
N THR A 33 -5.31 14.06 6.18
CA THR A 33 -6.71 13.74 6.45
C THR A 33 -7.49 13.24 5.22
N GLY A 34 -6.80 12.88 4.14
CA GLY A 34 -7.37 12.30 2.92
C GLY A 34 -7.25 10.78 2.84
N SER A 35 -6.70 10.13 3.88
CA SER A 35 -6.42 8.70 3.81
C SER A 35 -7.67 7.84 3.98
N ILE A 36 -7.91 6.92 3.04
CA ILE A 36 -8.96 5.89 3.16
C ILE A 36 -8.41 4.71 3.95
N ILE A 37 -9.17 4.23 4.93
CA ILE A 37 -8.75 3.15 5.83
C ILE A 37 -9.44 1.84 5.47
N TYR A 38 -8.65 0.80 5.20
CA TYR A 38 -9.14 -0.57 4.97
C TYR A 38 -8.53 -1.55 5.97
N ASN A 39 -9.28 -2.59 6.34
CA ASN A 39 -8.71 -3.72 7.08
C ASN A 39 -7.91 -4.60 6.12
N SER A 40 -6.74 -5.06 6.57
CA SER A 40 -5.85 -5.88 5.76
C SER A 40 -4.91 -6.73 6.61
N ALA A 41 -4.69 -7.97 6.17
CA ALA A 41 -3.75 -8.86 6.82
C ALA A 41 -2.31 -8.70 6.28
N SER A 42 -2.10 -7.93 5.20
CA SER A 42 -0.79 -7.84 4.56
C SER A 42 -0.58 -6.54 3.76
N PRO A 43 0.68 -6.10 3.59
CA PRO A 43 0.98 -4.94 2.74
C PRO A 43 0.61 -5.19 1.27
N LEU A 44 0.63 -6.45 0.81
CA LEU A 44 0.23 -6.82 -0.55
C LEU A 44 -1.26 -6.56 -0.81
N GLN A 45 -2.09 -6.81 0.20
CA GLN A 45 -3.52 -6.50 0.14
C GLN A 45 -3.75 -4.99 0.18
N CYS A 46 -2.96 -4.22 0.93
CA CYS A 46 -2.97 -2.75 0.85
C CYS A 46 -2.61 -2.24 -0.55
N ALA A 47 -1.54 -2.75 -1.14
CA ALA A 47 -1.14 -2.41 -2.51
C ALA A 47 -2.24 -2.77 -3.52
N SER A 48 -2.94 -3.89 -3.31
CA SER A 48 -4.08 -4.27 -4.15
C SER A 48 -5.24 -3.29 -3.99
N TYR A 49 -5.55 -2.84 -2.78
CA TYR A 49 -6.55 -1.79 -2.60
C TYR A 49 -6.13 -0.51 -3.31
N CYS A 50 -4.90 -0.04 -3.09
CA CYS A 50 -4.35 1.15 -3.73
C CYS A 50 -4.43 1.10 -5.27
N VAL A 51 -4.08 -0.04 -5.89
CA VAL A 51 -4.10 -0.19 -7.36
C VAL A 51 -5.51 -0.26 -7.94
N ASN A 52 -6.47 -0.84 -7.22
CA ASN A 52 -7.84 -1.01 -7.72
C ASN A 52 -8.83 0.03 -7.20
N ASP A 53 -8.39 0.95 -6.33
CA ASP A 53 -9.25 1.99 -5.79
C ASP A 53 -9.71 2.90 -6.94
N ALA A 54 -11.02 3.13 -7.00
CA ALA A 54 -11.64 3.94 -8.05
C ALA A 54 -12.07 5.32 -7.55
N GLU A 55 -12.00 5.57 -6.24
CA GLU A 55 -12.40 6.84 -5.64
C GLU A 55 -11.32 7.90 -5.83
N PHE A 56 -10.04 7.48 -5.86
CA PHE A 56 -8.91 8.38 -6.13
C PHE A 56 -7.71 7.62 -6.71
N VAL A 57 -6.77 8.38 -7.31
CA VAL A 57 -5.48 7.82 -7.72
C VAL A 57 -4.62 7.66 -6.48
N CYS A 58 -4.51 6.44 -5.97
CA CYS A 58 -3.68 6.12 -4.82
C CYS A 58 -2.20 6.09 -5.18
N ASN A 59 -1.41 6.90 -4.48
CA ASN A 59 0.01 7.10 -4.72
C ASN A 59 0.89 6.63 -3.56
N SER A 60 0.30 6.36 -2.40
CA SER A 60 1.00 5.74 -1.28
C SER A 60 0.04 5.01 -0.34
N PHE A 61 0.58 4.13 0.49
CA PHE A 61 -0.16 3.53 1.58
C PHE A 61 0.72 3.22 2.80
N ASP A 62 0.12 3.25 3.98
CA ASP A 62 0.72 2.72 5.19
C ASP A 62 0.08 1.39 5.57
N PHE A 63 0.88 0.37 5.89
CA PHE A 63 0.39 -0.87 6.50
C PHE A 63 0.74 -0.91 7.98
N CYS A 64 -0.28 -0.82 8.84
CA CYS A 64 -0.15 -0.82 10.29
C CYS A 64 -0.39 -2.23 10.86
N THR A 65 0.67 -2.79 11.46
CA THR A 65 0.67 -4.17 11.97
C THR A 65 -0.05 -4.35 13.31
N ASN A 66 -0.25 -3.27 14.05
CA ASN A 66 -0.91 -3.27 15.36
C ASN A 66 -2.41 -3.52 15.26
N ASP A 67 -3.06 -2.94 14.26
CA ASP A 67 -4.51 -2.97 14.05
C ASP A 67 -4.89 -3.63 12.72
N GLN A 68 -3.90 -4.11 11.94
CA GLN A 68 -4.11 -4.78 10.66
C GLN A 68 -4.91 -3.89 9.71
N SER A 69 -4.45 -2.65 9.55
CA SER A 69 -5.09 -1.65 8.71
C SER A 69 -4.14 -1.15 7.62
N CYS A 70 -4.74 -0.67 6.52
CA CYS A 70 -4.09 0.09 5.48
C CYS A 70 -4.64 1.50 5.50
N HIS A 71 -3.76 2.49 5.44
CA HIS A 71 -4.14 3.88 5.17
C HIS A 71 -3.69 4.21 3.75
N LEU A 72 -4.61 4.38 2.81
CA LEU A 72 -4.31 4.70 1.41
C LEU A 72 -4.34 6.20 1.19
N SER A 73 -3.42 6.76 0.41
CA SER A 73 -3.31 8.20 0.22
C SER A 73 -3.05 8.59 -1.24
N PRO A 74 -3.64 9.72 -1.72
CA PRO A 74 -3.39 10.25 -3.06
C PRO A 74 -2.04 10.95 -3.21
N THR A 75 -1.27 11.12 -2.14
CA THR A 75 -0.04 11.90 -2.16
C THR A 75 1.19 11.00 -2.35
N HIS A 76 2.23 11.59 -2.94
CA HIS A 76 3.57 11.04 -2.90
C HIS A 76 4.33 11.62 -1.72
N THR A 77 5.34 10.88 -1.24
CA THR A 77 6.28 11.31 -0.19
C THR A 77 7.01 12.60 -0.53
N ASP A 78 7.15 12.88 -1.81
CA ASP A 78 7.88 14.02 -2.34
C ASP A 78 7.00 15.28 -2.40
N SER A 79 5.70 15.15 -2.11
CA SER A 79 4.71 16.23 -2.18
C SER A 79 4.64 17.11 -0.91
N GLY A 80 5.63 17.02 0.00
CA GLY A 80 5.70 17.86 1.20
C GLY A 80 4.79 17.41 2.36
N THR A 81 4.46 16.12 2.41
CA THR A 81 3.59 15.51 3.42
C THR A 81 4.32 15.30 4.75
N THR A 82 3.67 15.62 5.88
CA THR A 82 4.23 15.33 7.22
C THR A 82 4.08 13.85 7.55
N MET A 83 5.20 13.14 7.55
CA MET A 83 5.28 11.77 8.04
C MET A 83 5.49 11.76 9.55
N SER A 84 4.69 10.97 10.28
CA SER A 84 4.96 10.70 11.68
C SER A 84 5.67 9.37 11.84
N PRO A 85 6.81 9.30 12.55
CA PRO A 85 7.44 8.03 12.85
C PRO A 85 6.54 7.22 13.77
N THR A 86 6.19 5.99 13.36
CA THR A 86 5.41 5.06 14.17
C THR A 86 6.19 3.78 14.35
N PRO A 87 6.09 3.05 15.46
CA PRO A 87 6.77 1.78 15.59
C PRO A 87 6.04 0.64 14.87
N SER A 88 4.84 0.82 14.30
CA SER A 88 4.01 -0.29 13.84
C SER A 88 3.52 -0.19 12.39
N CYS A 89 3.71 0.95 11.73
CA CYS A 89 3.28 1.15 10.35
C CYS A 89 4.46 1.25 9.39
N TYR A 90 4.31 0.63 8.22
CA TYR A 90 5.29 0.67 7.16
C TYR A 90 4.72 1.47 6.00
N HIS A 91 5.45 2.50 5.58
CA HIS A 91 5.05 3.37 4.49
C HIS A 91 5.56 2.83 3.15
N TYR A 92 4.65 2.75 2.17
CA TYR A 92 4.91 2.32 0.81
C TYR A 92 4.47 3.42 -0.15
N SER A 93 5.33 3.77 -1.11
CA SER A 93 5.08 4.84 -2.06
C SER A 93 5.13 4.31 -3.47
N SER A 94 4.25 4.82 -4.33
CA SER A 94 4.22 4.47 -5.75
C SER A 94 5.54 4.84 -6.42
N THR A 95 6.03 3.96 -7.29
CA THR A 95 7.20 4.19 -8.14
C THR A 95 6.86 4.87 -9.46
N ALA A 96 5.57 5.04 -9.77
CA ALA A 96 5.14 5.79 -10.94
C ALA A 96 5.27 7.30 -10.65
N LEU A 97 6.13 7.98 -11.42
CA LEU A 97 6.36 9.43 -11.38
C LEU A 97 5.28 10.19 -12.17
#